data_AF-J9GTY0-F1
#
_entry.id   AF-J9GTY0-F1
#
_cell.length_a   1.000
_cell.length_b   1.000
_cell.length_c   1.000
_cell.angle_alpha   90.00
_cell.angle_beta   90.00
_cell.angle_gamma   90.00
#
_symmetry.space_group_name_H-M   'P 1'
#
loop_
_entity.id
_entity.type
_entity.pdbx_description
1 polymer ?
#
loop_
_entity_poly.entity_id
_entity_poly.type
_entity_poly.pdbx_seq_one_letter_code
_entity_poly.pdbx_strand_id
1 'polypeptide(L)'
;MTETNPDGHTVTYNNYEKLENVLLDKDMLVEVVNHKESVPPVLTGGLKVSKTVSGSGGSTSRNFTFTVELSDKGINGVYGEMTFKDGIASFTLKHGESKIASGLPVGIAYTVTESDNAGYTVTSTGDTGIVKAGEILQVMFENTLDHPEEPNLPQTGQLWWPVISLLGVGVLLVLLAIFGKKHYHGKHSA
;
A
#
# COMPACT_ATOMS: atom_id res chain seq x y z
N MET A 1 -35.34 -5.46 45.55
CA MET A 1 -33.89 -5.27 45.82
C MET A 1 -33.14 -5.73 44.59
N THR A 2 -32.00 -5.11 44.24
CA THR A 2 -31.19 -5.53 43.08
C THR A 2 -29.81 -5.93 43.57
N GLU A 3 -29.37 -7.14 43.23
CA GLU A 3 -28.01 -7.58 43.49
C GLU A 3 -27.26 -7.71 42.16
N THR A 4 -26.08 -7.12 42.10
CA THR A 4 -25.20 -7.19 40.92
C THR A 4 -24.09 -8.16 41.23
N ASN A 5 -24.05 -9.27 40.50
CA ASN A 5 -22.98 -10.25 40.64
C ASN A 5 -21.71 -9.78 39.90
N PRO A 6 -20.51 -10.28 40.27
CA PRO A 6 -19.23 -9.93 39.63
C PRO A 6 -19.14 -10.29 38.14
N ASP A 7 -20.07 -11.09 37.63
CA ASP A 7 -20.17 -11.58 36.25
C ASP A 7 -21.11 -10.72 35.37
N GLY A 8 -21.63 -9.61 35.90
CA GLY A 8 -22.46 -8.65 35.15
C GLY A 8 -23.95 -9.00 35.10
N HIS A 9 -24.40 -9.98 35.87
CA HIS A 9 -25.83 -10.28 36.02
C HIS A 9 -26.48 -9.41 37.11
N THR A 10 -27.66 -8.85 36.81
CA THR A 10 -28.52 -8.13 37.78
C THR A 10 -29.73 -8.97 38.14
N VAL A 11 -29.89 -9.31 39.43
CA VAL A 11 -31.06 -10.03 39.95
C VAL A 11 -32.04 -9.03 40.56
N THR A 12 -33.27 -8.98 40.06
CA THR A 12 -34.32 -8.08 40.57
C THR A 12 -35.38 -8.89 41.31
N TYR A 13 -35.58 -8.60 42.60
CA TYR A 13 -36.63 -9.24 43.42
C TYR A 13 -37.91 -8.41 43.40
N ASN A 14 -39.03 -9.01 42.99
CA ASN A 14 -40.32 -8.34 42.78
C ASN A 14 -41.09 -8.01 44.07
N ASN A 15 -40.66 -8.49 45.23
CA ASN A 15 -41.39 -8.29 46.48
C ASN A 15 -40.48 -7.79 47.60
N TYR A 16 -41.00 -6.82 48.35
CA TYR A 16 -40.31 -6.01 49.33
C TYR A 16 -40.07 -6.80 50.63
N GLU A 17 -38.97 -6.44 51.30
CA GLU A 17 -38.50 -6.86 52.64
C GLU A 17 -37.49 -8.02 52.72
N LYS A 18 -36.42 -7.75 53.48
CA LYS A 18 -35.41 -8.69 53.95
C LYS A 18 -36.13 -9.77 54.78
N LEU A 19 -36.03 -11.04 54.37
CA LEU A 19 -36.72 -12.19 54.97
C LEU A 19 -36.16 -12.55 56.35
N GLU A 20 -36.26 -11.67 57.33
CA GLU A 20 -35.88 -12.00 58.72
C GLU A 20 -37.07 -12.34 59.61
N ASN A 21 -38.34 -12.14 59.19
CA ASN A 21 -39.53 -12.43 60.03
C ASN A 21 -40.83 -12.82 59.26
N VAL A 22 -40.77 -13.52 58.12
CA VAL A 22 -41.99 -13.95 57.42
C VAL A 22 -42.50 -15.29 57.97
N LEU A 23 -43.73 -15.31 58.50
CA LEU A 23 -44.43 -16.50 58.99
C LEU A 23 -44.55 -17.55 57.88
N LEU A 24 -44.05 -18.75 58.16
CA LEU A 24 -43.88 -19.87 57.23
C LEU A 24 -45.19 -20.65 57.01
N ASP A 25 -46.31 -19.98 56.68
CA ASP A 25 -47.60 -20.66 56.44
C ASP A 25 -48.17 -20.47 55.03
N LYS A 26 -47.47 -19.71 54.17
CA LYS A 26 -47.87 -19.46 52.78
C LYS A 26 -46.76 -19.84 51.81
N ASP A 27 -47.10 -20.68 50.85
CA ASP A 27 -46.27 -20.94 49.68
C ASP A 27 -46.08 -19.63 48.90
N MET A 28 -44.88 -19.07 48.96
CA MET A 28 -44.52 -17.83 48.26
C MET A 28 -43.79 -18.19 46.98
N LEU A 29 -44.45 -17.96 45.84
CA LEU A 29 -43.82 -18.08 44.53
C LEU A 29 -42.84 -16.91 44.36
N VAL A 30 -41.55 -17.21 44.38
CA VAL A 30 -40.49 -16.26 44.06
C VAL A 30 -40.13 -16.44 42.59
N GLU A 31 -40.55 -15.49 41.76
CA GLU A 31 -40.11 -15.43 40.36
C GLU A 31 -38.76 -14.70 40.30
N VAL A 32 -37.72 -15.42 39.89
CA VAL A 32 -36.39 -14.87 39.67
C VAL A 32 -36.17 -14.75 38.17
N VAL A 33 -36.17 -13.51 37.67
CA VAL A 33 -35.87 -13.22 36.25
C VAL A 33 -34.43 -12.75 36.15
N ASN A 34 -33.58 -13.53 35.46
CA ASN A 34 -32.21 -13.13 35.13
C ASN A 34 -32.21 -12.40 33.78
N HIS A 35 -31.76 -11.15 33.77
CA HIS A 35 -31.52 -10.40 32.54
C HIS A 35 -30.01 -10.41 32.23
N LYS A 36 -29.62 -10.91 31.05
CA LYS A 36 -28.26 -10.73 30.54
C LYS A 36 -28.23 -9.49 29.66
N GLU A 37 -27.46 -8.49 30.06
CA GLU A 37 -27.25 -7.31 29.24
C GLU A 37 -26.45 -7.68 27.98
N SER A 38 -27.05 -7.51 26.80
CA SER A 38 -26.37 -7.71 25.53
C SER A 38 -25.71 -6.39 25.11
N VAL A 39 -24.39 -6.30 25.21
CA VAL A 39 -23.66 -5.16 24.63
C VAL A 39 -23.90 -5.20 23.11
N PRO A 40 -24.40 -4.12 22.48
CA PRO A 40 -24.61 -4.11 21.04
C PRO A 40 -23.27 -4.35 20.33
N PRO A 41 -23.23 -5.16 19.26
CA PRO A 41 -22.00 -5.46 18.54
C PRO A 41 -21.39 -4.17 17.99
N VAL A 42 -20.12 -3.92 18.33
CA VAL A 42 -19.37 -2.80 17.77
C VAL A 42 -19.22 -3.03 16.26
N LEU A 43 -19.73 -2.09 15.46
CA LEU A 43 -19.61 -2.18 14.00
C LEU A 43 -18.20 -1.79 13.58
N THR A 44 -17.61 -2.61 12.71
CA THR A 44 -16.26 -2.41 12.18
C THR A 44 -16.25 -2.52 10.66
N GLY A 45 -15.22 -1.94 10.04
CA GLY A 45 -14.91 -2.08 8.61
C GLY A 45 -13.44 -2.39 8.37
N GLY A 46 -12.98 -2.18 7.14
CA GLY A 46 -11.60 -2.44 6.74
C GLY A 46 -11.18 -1.76 5.46
N LEU A 47 -9.90 -1.92 5.13
CA LEU A 47 -9.23 -1.36 3.97
C LEU A 47 -8.38 -2.46 3.33
N LYS A 48 -8.32 -2.54 2.01
CA LYS A 48 -7.37 -3.37 1.26
C LYS A 48 -6.53 -2.48 0.37
N VAL A 49 -5.23 -2.37 0.67
CA VAL A 49 -4.27 -1.61 -0.14
C VAL A 49 -3.59 -2.56 -1.11
N SER A 50 -3.65 -2.27 -2.41
CA SER A 50 -3.13 -3.12 -3.48
C SER A 50 -2.19 -2.36 -4.40
N LYS A 51 -1.12 -3.02 -4.84
CA LYS A 51 -0.10 -2.45 -5.74
C LYS A 51 -0.15 -3.10 -7.12
N THR A 52 -0.17 -2.27 -8.15
CA THR A 52 0.09 -2.66 -9.55
C THR A 52 1.29 -1.90 -10.08
N VAL A 53 2.07 -2.56 -10.91
CA VAL A 53 3.22 -1.98 -11.63
C VAL A 53 3.03 -2.33 -13.09
N SER A 54 3.13 -1.32 -13.96
CA SER A 54 2.91 -1.43 -15.40
C SER A 54 4.00 -0.69 -16.17
N GLY A 55 3.95 -0.77 -17.50
CA GLY A 55 4.95 -0.19 -18.39
C GLY A 55 6.17 -1.08 -18.63
N SER A 56 6.85 -0.84 -19.76
CA SER A 56 7.93 -1.71 -20.24
C SER A 56 9.19 -1.71 -19.37
N GLY A 57 9.38 -0.68 -18.55
CA GLY A 57 10.46 -0.54 -17.56
C GLY A 57 10.03 -0.83 -16.13
N GLY A 58 8.77 -1.22 -15.90
CA GLY A 58 8.25 -1.48 -14.56
C GLY A 58 8.91 -2.67 -13.86
N SER A 59 9.37 -2.46 -12.62
CA SER A 59 9.94 -3.54 -11.81
C SER A 59 8.87 -4.23 -10.96
N THR A 60 8.63 -5.52 -11.21
CA THR A 60 7.67 -6.32 -10.43
C THR A 60 8.22 -6.80 -9.08
N SER A 61 9.54 -6.73 -8.86
CA SER A 61 10.20 -7.17 -7.63
C SER A 61 10.53 -6.04 -6.66
N ARG A 62 10.39 -4.77 -7.09
CA ARG A 62 10.65 -3.59 -6.26
C ARG A 62 9.61 -3.45 -5.15
N ASN A 63 10.09 -3.18 -3.94
CA ASN A 63 9.24 -2.79 -2.82
C ASN A 63 8.88 -1.31 -2.94
N PHE A 64 7.59 -0.99 -2.79
CA PHE A 64 7.08 0.36 -2.62
C PHE A 64 6.53 0.51 -1.20
N THR A 65 6.81 1.63 -0.55
CA THR A 65 6.43 1.86 0.85
C THR A 65 5.11 2.60 0.93
N PHE A 66 4.16 2.01 1.65
CA PHE A 66 2.84 2.55 1.90
C PHE A 66 2.71 3.02 3.35
N THR A 67 2.00 4.12 3.54
CA THR A 67 1.60 4.60 4.85
C THR A 67 0.09 4.81 4.86
N VAL A 68 -0.60 4.12 5.77
CA VAL A 68 -2.01 4.35 6.08
C VAL A 68 -2.08 5.21 7.33
N GLU A 69 -2.70 6.38 7.21
CA GLU A 69 -2.95 7.30 8.30
C GLU A 69 -4.45 7.38 8.58
N LEU A 70 -4.83 7.13 9.83
CA LEU A 70 -6.18 7.28 10.35
C LEU A 70 -6.34 8.64 11.02
N SER A 71 -7.56 9.19 10.99
CA SER A 71 -7.88 10.44 11.68
C SER A 71 -7.86 10.30 13.19
N ASP A 72 -8.14 9.09 13.71
CA ASP A 72 -8.04 8.79 15.14
C ASP A 72 -6.65 8.23 15.47
N LYS A 73 -5.87 9.06 16.20
CA LYS A 73 -4.50 8.73 16.66
C LYS A 73 -4.49 7.80 17.88
N GLY A 74 -5.63 7.54 18.51
CA GLY A 74 -5.75 6.57 19.60
C GLY A 74 -5.68 5.12 19.14
N ILE A 75 -5.82 4.86 17.84
CA ILE A 75 -5.82 3.51 17.27
C ILE A 75 -4.40 2.94 17.26
N ASN A 76 -4.22 1.85 18.00
CA ASN A 76 -2.95 1.16 18.20
C ASN A 76 -3.15 -0.36 18.16
N GLY A 77 -2.13 -1.08 17.70
CA GLY A 77 -2.13 -2.54 17.65
C GLY A 77 -2.38 -3.12 16.26
N VAL A 78 -2.67 -4.41 16.20
CA VAL A 78 -2.80 -5.16 14.94
C VAL A 78 -4.25 -5.15 14.47
N TYR A 79 -4.46 -4.68 13.24
CA TYR A 79 -5.74 -4.70 12.53
C TYR A 79 -5.55 -5.45 11.22
N GLY A 80 -5.99 -6.71 11.18
CA GLY A 80 -5.69 -7.62 10.07
C GLY A 80 -4.18 -7.81 9.91
N GLU A 81 -3.64 -7.42 8.76
CA GLU A 81 -2.23 -7.56 8.39
C GLU A 81 -1.40 -6.29 8.62
N MET A 82 -2.01 -5.26 9.21
CA MET A 82 -1.40 -3.95 9.46
C MET A 82 -1.25 -3.71 10.96
N THR A 83 -0.10 -3.18 11.37
CA THR A 83 0.13 -2.76 12.76
C THR A 83 0.11 -1.24 12.81
N PHE A 84 -0.83 -0.69 13.57
CA PHE A 84 -0.99 0.74 13.79
C PHE A 84 -0.27 1.17 15.06
N LYS A 85 0.40 2.31 14.96
CA LYS A 85 0.91 3.08 16.09
C LYS A 85 0.51 4.53 15.89
N ASP A 86 -0.15 5.11 16.87
CA ASP A 86 -0.65 6.48 16.82
C ASP A 86 -1.52 6.75 15.56
N GLY A 87 -2.37 5.79 15.19
CA GLY A 87 -3.20 5.85 13.98
C GLY A 87 -2.43 5.69 12.66
N ILE A 88 -1.15 5.29 12.68
CA ILE A 88 -0.31 5.16 11.49
C ILE A 88 0.18 3.71 11.34
N ALA A 89 0.01 3.13 10.15
CA ALA A 89 0.61 1.86 9.76
C ALA A 89 1.50 2.04 8.52
N SER A 90 2.71 1.48 8.54
CA SER A 90 3.64 1.50 7.41
C SER A 90 4.05 0.08 7.02
N PHE A 91 4.08 -0.20 5.71
CA PHE A 91 4.42 -1.50 5.16
C PHE A 91 4.87 -1.36 3.70
N THR A 92 5.44 -2.42 3.13
CA THR A 92 5.83 -2.46 1.71
C THR A 92 4.99 -3.43 0.91
N LEU A 93 4.75 -3.12 -0.36
CA LEU A 93 4.16 -4.04 -1.34
C LEU A 93 4.98 -4.05 -2.63
N LYS A 94 5.10 -5.21 -3.25
CA LYS A 94 5.56 -5.40 -4.63
C LYS A 94 4.38 -5.43 -5.60
N HIS A 95 4.68 -5.52 -6.89
CA HIS A 95 3.66 -5.73 -7.92
C HIS A 95 2.75 -6.93 -7.58
N GLY A 96 1.44 -6.72 -7.63
CA GLY A 96 0.43 -7.75 -7.41
C GLY A 96 0.16 -8.08 -5.93
N GLU A 97 0.93 -7.50 -5.00
CA GLU A 97 0.72 -7.71 -3.58
C GLU A 97 -0.36 -6.76 -3.01
N SER A 98 -0.94 -7.18 -1.90
CA SER A 98 -1.91 -6.40 -1.15
C SER A 98 -1.85 -6.70 0.34
N LYS A 99 -2.33 -5.77 1.17
CA LYS A 99 -2.56 -5.97 2.60
C LYS A 99 -3.95 -5.51 3.02
N ILE A 100 -4.54 -6.23 3.96
CA ILE A 100 -5.87 -5.95 4.49
C ILE A 100 -5.78 -5.48 5.95
N ALA A 101 -6.33 -4.31 6.25
CA ALA A 101 -6.72 -3.94 7.61
C ALA A 101 -8.19 -4.31 7.84
N SER A 102 -8.48 -5.06 8.90
CA SER A 102 -9.84 -5.47 9.28
C SER A 102 -10.13 -5.09 10.72
N GLY A 103 -11.39 -4.87 11.05
CA GLY A 103 -11.80 -4.54 12.43
C GLY A 103 -11.58 -3.07 12.80
N LEU A 104 -11.38 -2.19 11.81
CA LEU A 104 -11.24 -0.77 12.06
C LEU A 104 -12.58 -0.17 12.51
N PRO A 105 -12.59 0.79 13.46
CA PRO A 105 -13.82 1.48 13.86
C PRO A 105 -14.47 2.20 12.68
N VAL A 106 -15.79 2.11 12.59
CA VAL A 106 -16.58 2.81 11.56
C VAL A 106 -16.56 4.32 11.79
N GLY A 107 -16.58 5.10 10.71
CA GLY A 107 -16.63 6.56 10.77
C GLY A 107 -15.26 7.24 10.84
N ILE A 108 -14.18 6.47 10.97
CA ILE A 108 -12.80 7.00 10.96
C ILE A 108 -12.40 7.32 9.52
N ALA A 109 -11.85 8.53 9.31
CA ALA A 109 -11.27 8.90 8.04
C ALA A 109 -9.89 8.28 7.88
N TYR A 110 -9.53 7.93 6.65
CA TYR A 110 -8.21 7.42 6.33
C TYR A 110 -7.60 8.14 5.13
N THR A 111 -6.28 8.12 5.07
CA THR A 111 -5.47 8.51 3.91
C THR A 111 -4.37 7.48 3.72
N VAL A 112 -4.12 7.09 2.48
CA VAL A 112 -3.06 6.16 2.09
C VAL A 112 -2.10 6.91 1.18
N THR A 113 -0.81 6.82 1.46
CA THR A 113 0.23 7.42 0.62
C THR A 113 1.25 6.36 0.22
N GLU A 114 1.88 6.56 -0.93
CA GLU A 114 2.97 5.74 -1.42
C GLU A 114 4.26 6.57 -1.52
N SER A 115 5.38 5.95 -1.19
CA SER A 115 6.73 6.48 -1.32
C SER A 115 7.66 5.42 -1.93
N ASP A 116 8.94 5.77 -2.12
CA ASP A 116 9.95 4.93 -2.79
C ASP A 116 9.61 4.60 -4.26
N ASN A 117 8.83 5.47 -4.89
CA ASN A 117 8.32 5.36 -6.26
C ASN A 117 9.05 6.28 -7.26
N ALA A 118 10.24 6.78 -6.90
CA ALA A 118 11.03 7.64 -7.78
C ALA A 118 11.24 7.02 -9.17
N GLY A 119 10.96 7.82 -10.20
CA GLY A 119 11.02 7.44 -11.61
C GLY A 119 9.69 6.93 -12.18
N TYR A 120 8.72 6.55 -11.35
CA TYR A 120 7.41 6.09 -11.81
C TYR A 120 6.41 7.25 -11.91
N THR A 121 5.49 7.13 -12.86
CA THR A 121 4.22 7.86 -12.84
C THR A 121 3.25 7.08 -11.96
N VAL A 122 2.67 7.74 -10.94
CA VAL A 122 1.82 7.09 -9.94
C VAL A 122 0.38 7.57 -10.05
N THR A 123 -0.56 6.63 -10.07
CA THR A 123 -1.99 6.90 -9.93
C THR A 123 -2.57 6.11 -8.77
N SER A 124 -3.57 6.68 -8.10
CA SER A 124 -4.26 6.04 -6.99
C SER A 124 -5.78 6.14 -7.15
N THR A 125 -6.50 5.20 -6.53
CA THR A 125 -7.96 5.24 -6.43
C THR A 125 -8.36 4.77 -5.04
N GLY A 126 -9.25 5.56 -4.40
CA GLY A 126 -9.76 5.24 -3.06
C GLY A 126 -8.75 5.48 -1.93
N ASP A 127 -7.65 6.18 -2.20
CA ASP A 127 -6.57 6.49 -1.25
C ASP A 127 -7.00 7.40 -0.11
N THR A 128 -8.19 8.00 -0.17
CA THR A 128 -8.84 8.66 0.95
C THR A 128 -10.27 8.18 1.09
N GLY A 129 -10.82 8.23 2.30
CA GLY A 129 -12.21 7.85 2.55
C GLY A 129 -12.56 7.74 4.02
N ILE A 130 -13.73 7.15 4.29
CA ILE A 130 -14.25 6.88 5.64
C ILE A 130 -14.52 5.38 5.77
N VAL A 131 -14.08 4.75 6.86
CA VAL A 131 -14.37 3.34 7.15
C VAL A 131 -15.87 3.11 7.29
N LYS A 132 -16.42 2.16 6.54
CA LYS A 132 -17.85 1.81 6.54
C LYS A 132 -18.12 0.48 7.22
N ALA A 133 -19.28 0.34 7.84
CA ALA A 133 -19.67 -0.87 8.55
C ALA A 133 -19.76 -2.08 7.62
N GLY A 134 -19.05 -3.16 7.96
CA GLY A 134 -19.09 -4.43 7.25
C GLY A 134 -18.42 -4.43 5.87
N GLU A 135 -17.75 -3.34 5.48
CA GLU A 135 -17.12 -3.19 4.16
C GLU A 135 -15.58 -3.21 4.27
N ILE A 136 -14.92 -3.83 3.30
CA ILE A 136 -13.48 -3.68 3.06
C ILE A 136 -13.29 -2.79 1.84
N LEU A 137 -12.93 -1.53 2.07
CA LEU A 137 -12.72 -0.55 1.03
C LEU A 137 -11.47 -0.89 0.22
N GLN A 138 -11.57 -0.80 -1.11
CA GLN A 138 -10.46 -1.06 -2.02
C GLN A 138 -9.65 0.21 -2.24
N VAL A 139 -8.34 0.12 -2.02
CA VAL A 139 -7.37 1.17 -2.29
C VAL A 139 -6.35 0.63 -3.27
N MET A 140 -6.23 1.26 -4.43
CA MET A 140 -5.39 0.78 -5.52
C MET A 140 -4.34 1.81 -5.89
N PHE A 141 -3.09 1.39 -6.04
CA PHE A 141 -1.99 2.22 -6.52
C PHE A 141 -1.33 1.57 -7.72
N GLU A 142 -1.28 2.28 -8.85
CA GLU A 142 -0.60 1.86 -10.07
C GLU A 142 0.65 2.71 -10.31
N ASN A 143 1.80 2.05 -10.48
CA ASN A 143 3.05 2.70 -10.86
C ASN A 143 3.43 2.28 -12.27
N THR A 144 3.53 3.23 -13.18
CA THR A 144 3.93 3.00 -14.57
C THR A 144 5.32 3.55 -14.81
N LEU A 145 6.19 2.73 -15.41
CA LEU A 145 7.48 3.17 -15.93
C LEU A 145 7.68 2.58 -17.31
N ASP A 146 7.75 3.43 -18.33
CA ASP A 146 8.02 3.04 -19.71
C ASP A 146 9.48 3.32 -20.04
N HIS A 147 10.15 2.37 -20.69
CA HIS A 147 11.39 2.68 -21.39
C HIS A 147 11.06 3.54 -22.62
N PRO A 148 11.91 4.52 -22.97
CA PRO A 148 11.79 5.18 -24.26
C PRO A 148 11.85 4.10 -25.34
N GLU A 149 10.86 4.09 -26.24
CA GLU A 149 10.85 3.16 -27.36
C GLU A 149 12.20 3.27 -28.09
N GLU A 150 12.90 2.13 -28.26
CA GLU A 150 14.04 2.11 -29.17
C GLU A 150 13.52 2.49 -30.56
N PRO A 151 14.13 3.45 -31.27
CA PRO A 151 13.71 3.79 -32.62
C PRO A 151 13.73 2.52 -33.46
N ASN A 152 12.56 2.08 -33.93
CA ASN A 152 12.48 1.00 -34.89
C ASN A 152 13.04 1.51 -36.22
N LEU A 153 14.31 1.20 -36.48
CA LEU A 153 14.89 1.41 -37.80
C LEU A 153 14.00 0.71 -38.84
N PRO A 154 13.62 1.38 -39.95
CA PRO A 154 12.80 0.74 -40.97
C PRO A 154 13.52 -0.51 -41.50
N GLN A 155 12.93 -1.69 -41.32
CA GLN A 155 13.44 -2.95 -41.86
C GLN A 155 13.15 -3.13 -43.36
N THR A 156 13.12 -2.05 -44.14
CA THR A 156 13.26 -2.17 -45.59
C THR A 156 14.75 -2.25 -45.89
N GLY A 157 15.19 -3.40 -46.41
CA GLY A 157 16.59 -3.70 -46.72
C GLY A 157 17.23 -2.73 -47.71
N GLN A 158 17.56 -1.53 -47.25
CA GLN A 158 18.35 -0.53 -47.93
C GLN A 158 19.50 -0.14 -46.99
N LEU A 159 20.55 -0.97 -47.02
CA LEU A 159 21.91 -0.52 -46.72
C LEU A 159 22.13 0.77 -47.58
N TRP A 160 22.82 1.83 -47.16
CA TRP A 160 24.28 2.00 -47.14
C TRP A 160 24.57 3.40 -46.52
N TRP A 161 25.47 3.45 -45.54
CA TRP A 161 26.37 4.56 -45.13
C TRP A 161 25.86 6.01 -45.02
N PRO A 162 25.78 6.57 -43.78
CA PRO A 162 26.93 7.34 -43.27
C PRO A 162 27.35 7.15 -41.78
N VAL A 163 26.96 6.09 -41.06
CA VAL A 163 27.22 5.99 -39.59
C VAL A 163 28.63 5.45 -39.19
N ILE A 164 29.64 5.51 -40.07
CA ILE A 164 31.05 5.22 -39.67
C ILE A 164 31.86 6.51 -39.45
N SER A 165 31.34 7.70 -39.73
CA SER A 165 32.14 8.94 -39.71
C SER A 165 32.33 9.61 -38.34
N LEU A 166 31.98 9.00 -37.19
CA LEU A 166 32.06 9.69 -35.90
C LEU A 166 33.09 9.19 -34.86
N LEU A 167 33.92 8.17 -35.15
CA LEU A 167 34.96 7.74 -34.18
C LEU A 167 36.34 7.36 -34.77
N GLY A 168 36.71 7.72 -36.00
CA GLY A 168 37.99 7.23 -36.54
C GLY A 168 38.67 7.94 -37.72
N VAL A 169 38.33 9.18 -38.07
CA VAL A 169 38.99 9.88 -39.19
C VAL A 169 40.07 10.88 -38.75
N GLY A 170 40.12 11.22 -37.45
CA GLY A 170 41.11 12.20 -36.93
C GLY A 170 42.56 11.70 -36.86
N VAL A 171 42.79 10.38 -36.79
CA VAL A 171 44.15 9.83 -36.60
C VAL A 171 44.84 9.51 -37.94
N LEU A 172 44.09 9.24 -39.02
CA LEU A 172 44.67 8.82 -40.30
C LEU A 172 45.27 9.99 -41.11
N LEU A 173 44.73 11.20 -40.98
CA LEU A 173 45.24 12.37 -41.71
C LEU A 173 46.52 12.97 -41.09
N VAL A 174 46.78 12.75 -39.80
CA VAL A 174 48.01 13.21 -39.14
C VAL A 174 49.22 12.34 -39.53
N LEU A 175 49.02 11.04 -39.79
CA LEU A 175 50.12 10.14 -40.17
C LEU A 175 50.60 10.33 -41.63
N LEU A 176 49.71 10.72 -42.56
CA LEU A 176 50.09 10.96 -43.96
C LEU A 176 50.88 12.27 -44.17
N ALA A 177 50.74 13.25 -43.27
CA ALA A 177 51.50 14.50 -43.35
C ALA A 177 52.96 14.37 -42.88
N ILE A 178 53.28 13.36 -42.05
CA ILE A 178 54.63 13.19 -41.49
C ILE A 178 55.55 12.41 -42.46
N PHE A 179 55.01 11.58 -43.36
CA PHE A 179 55.84 10.73 -44.24
C PHE A 179 56.11 11.30 -45.65
N GLY A 180 55.42 12.38 -46.06
CA GLY A 180 55.53 12.93 -47.41
C GLY A 180 56.70 13.89 -47.70
N LYS A 181 57.56 14.22 -46.73
CA LYS A 181 58.60 15.25 -46.89
C LYS A 181 60.03 14.71 -46.81
N LYS A 182 60.45 13.97 -47.84
CA LYS A 182 61.84 13.78 -48.33
C LYS A 182 61.78 12.67 -49.39
N HIS A 183 61.95 12.88 -50.69
CA HIS A 183 63.14 13.39 -51.33
C HIS A 183 62.79 13.66 -52.80
N TYR A 184 62.96 14.90 -53.27
CA TYR A 184 63.26 15.16 -54.68
C TYR A 184 64.68 15.68 -54.76
N HIS A 185 65.56 14.94 -55.44
CA HIS A 185 66.75 15.48 -56.08
C HIS A 185 66.88 14.75 -57.42
N GLY A 186 66.67 15.50 -58.50
CA GLY A 186 66.83 15.01 -59.86
C GLY A 186 68.28 14.89 -60.28
N LYS A 187 68.50 14.29 -61.47
CA LYS A 187 69.11 14.96 -62.63
C LYS A 187 69.34 13.94 -63.78
N HIS A 188 68.90 14.38 -64.96
CA HIS A 188 69.42 14.21 -66.33
C HIS A 188 69.68 12.82 -66.96
N SER A 189 68.95 12.63 -68.07
CA SER A 189 69.32 12.17 -69.41
C SER A 189 70.62 11.37 -69.64
N ALA A 190 70.47 10.27 -70.37
CA ALA A 190 71.05 10.08 -71.69
C ALA A 190 70.03 9.35 -72.58
#